data_AF-A0A4Q3YGH9-F1
#
_entry.id   AF-A0A4Q3YGH9-F1
#
_cell.length_a   1.000
_cell.length_b   1.000
_cell.length_c   1.000
_cell.angle_alpha   90.00
_cell.angle_beta   90.00
_cell.angle_gamma   90.00
#
_symmetry.space_group_name_H-M   'P 1'
#
loop_
_entity.id
_entity.type
_entity.pdbx_description
1 polymer ?
#
loop_
_entity_poly.entity_id
_entity_poly.type
_entity_poly.pdbx_seq_one_letter_code
_entity_poly.pdbx_strand_id
1 'polypeptide(L)'
;MSGPAPQPKLLIWESDIVQAGDGRAVVTAKKPVSHMSCKQAAKVLGCSEWTVSSLYRERLIEGFKPGARKQRKDGKASNAALRLDSESVLRYKAEIAAS
;
A
#
# COMPACT_ATOMS: atom_id res chain seq x y z
N MET A 1 -25.70 -3.96 -25.20
CA MET A 1 -24.48 -4.53 -24.59
C MET A 1 -24.26 -3.83 -23.26
N SER A 2 -24.64 -4.46 -22.16
CA SER A 2 -24.36 -3.97 -20.81
C SER A 2 -22.88 -4.23 -20.56
N GLY A 3 -22.07 -3.17 -20.42
CA GLY A 3 -20.67 -3.32 -20.03
C GLY A 3 -20.55 -4.02 -18.67
N PRO A 4 -19.37 -4.58 -18.34
CA PRO A 4 -19.17 -5.17 -17.03
C PRO A 4 -19.52 -4.16 -15.93
N ALA A 5 -20.25 -4.61 -14.91
CA ALA A 5 -20.56 -3.78 -13.76
C ALA A 5 -19.25 -3.23 -13.16
N PRO A 6 -19.19 -1.93 -12.81
CA PRO A 6 -17.99 -1.35 -12.24
C PRO A 6 -17.64 -2.10 -10.95
N GLN A 7 -16.45 -2.73 -10.92
CA GLN A 7 -15.99 -3.37 -9.70
C GLN A 7 -15.75 -2.30 -8.62
N PRO A 8 -16.15 -2.56 -7.36
CA PRO A 8 -15.93 -1.61 -6.28
C PRO A 8 -14.42 -1.40 -6.09
N LYS A 9 -13.96 -0.15 -6.20
CA LYS A 9 -12.55 0.18 -5.93
C LYS A 9 -12.27 0.06 -4.44
N LEU A 10 -11.31 -0.80 -4.09
CA LEU A 10 -10.82 -0.92 -2.72
C LEU A 10 -9.83 0.21 -2.45
N LEU A 11 -10.14 1.04 -1.45
CA LEU A 11 -9.36 2.24 -1.11
C LEU A 11 -8.82 2.13 0.32
N ILE A 12 -7.54 2.47 0.50
CA ILE A 12 -6.96 2.69 1.83
C ILE A 12 -6.99 4.18 2.12
N TRP A 13 -7.53 4.56 3.27
CA TRP A 13 -7.49 5.92 3.76
C TRP A 13 -6.58 6.06 4.97
N GLU A 14 -5.75 7.10 4.96
CA GLU A 14 -5.09 7.56 6.17
C GLU A 14 -6.07 8.44 6.95
N SER A 15 -6.20 8.20 8.26
CA SER A 15 -7.05 8.99 9.14
C SER A 15 -6.27 9.41 10.38
N ASP A 16 -6.51 10.64 10.84
CA ASP A 16 -6.09 11.07 12.17
C ASP A 16 -7.17 10.73 13.18
N ILE A 17 -6.78 10.09 14.28
CA ILE A 17 -7.65 9.78 15.39
C ILE A 17 -7.19 10.62 16.57
N VAL A 18 -8.02 11.56 17.00
CA VAL A 18 -7.76 12.41 18.17
C VAL A 18 -8.85 12.15 19.20
N GLN A 19 -8.44 11.90 20.45
CA GLN A 19 -9.38 11.82 21.55
C GLN A 19 -9.75 13.25 21.98
N ALA A 20 -11.02 13.60 21.86
CA ALA A 20 -11.54 14.86 22.34
C ALA A 20 -11.63 14.83 23.88
N GLY A 21 -11.53 16.00 24.50
CA GLY A 21 -11.55 16.14 25.97
C GLY A 21 -12.86 15.71 26.64
N ASP A 22 -13.89 15.40 25.87
CA ASP A 22 -15.19 14.89 26.32
C ASP A 22 -15.31 13.35 26.20
N GLY A 23 -14.21 12.65 25.92
CA GLY A 23 -14.17 11.20 25.81
C GLY A 23 -14.55 10.65 24.44
N ARG A 24 -14.93 11.49 23.47
CA ARG A 24 -15.20 11.06 22.09
C ARG A 24 -13.89 10.88 21.30
N ALA A 25 -13.89 9.94 20.35
CA ALA A 25 -12.85 9.85 19.35
C ALA A 25 -13.30 10.59 18.08
N VAL A 26 -12.51 11.59 17.66
CA VAL A 26 -12.73 12.29 16.39
C VAL A 26 -11.82 11.66 15.35
N VAL A 27 -12.43 11.13 14.29
CA VAL A 27 -11.72 10.53 13.16
C VAL A 27 -11.81 11.48 11.96
N THR A 28 -10.67 11.96 11.48
CA THR A 28 -10.60 12.83 10.31
C THR A 28 -9.90 12.10 9.16
N ALA A 29 -10.62 11.86 8.07
CA ALA A 29 -10.05 11.29 6.87
C ALA A 29 -9.12 12.30 6.19
N LYS A 30 -7.87 11.91 5.91
CA LYS A 30 -6.89 12.77 5.21
C LYS A 30 -7.02 12.67 3.70
N LYS A 31 -6.55 11.56 3.15
CA LYS A 31 -6.52 11.32 1.70
C LYS A 31 -6.44 9.83 1.40
N PRO A 32 -6.96 9.41 0.24
CA PRO A 32 -6.75 8.05 -0.24
C PRO A 32 -5.25 7.83 -0.51
N VAL A 33 -4.75 6.69 -0.05
CA VAL A 33 -3.39 6.24 -0.28
C VAL A 33 -3.41 5.36 -1.52
N SER A 34 -2.95 5.89 -2.65
CA SER A 34 -2.82 5.10 -3.89
C SER A 34 -1.62 4.16 -3.83
N HIS A 35 -0.52 4.60 -3.20
CA HIS A 35 0.70 3.80 -3.11
C HIS A 35 1.28 3.79 -1.70
N MET A 36 1.80 2.63 -1.30
CA MET A 36 2.38 2.41 0.02
C MET A 36 3.80 1.86 -0.04
N SER A 37 4.51 1.94 1.07
CA SER A 37 5.81 1.29 1.25
C SER A 37 5.66 -0.20 1.60
N CYS A 38 6.74 -0.99 1.47
CA CYS A 38 6.76 -2.38 1.92
C CYS A 38 6.35 -2.53 3.40
N LYS A 39 6.81 -1.62 4.26
CA LYS A 39 6.46 -1.59 5.68
C LYS A 39 4.96 -1.41 5.93
N GLN A 40 4.30 -0.57 5.13
CA GLN A 40 2.85 -0.38 5.22
C GLN A 40 2.10 -1.60 4.70
N ALA A 41 2.51 -2.16 3.56
CA ALA A 41 1.92 -3.38 3.01
C ALA A 41 2.05 -4.57 3.97
N ALA A 42 3.22 -4.72 4.61
CA ALA A 42 3.48 -5.74 5.62
C ALA A 42 2.49 -5.66 6.79
N LYS A 43 2.17 -4.44 7.26
CA LYS A 43 1.15 -4.24 8.29
C LYS A 43 -0.26 -4.61 7.81
N VAL A 44 -0.61 -4.27 6.57
CA VAL A 44 -1.93 -4.58 5.99
C VAL A 44 -2.10 -6.10 5.85
N LEU A 45 -1.07 -6.79 5.36
CA LEU A 45 -1.08 -8.24 5.11
C LEU A 45 -0.80 -9.08 6.36
N GLY A 46 -0.28 -8.49 7.44
CA GLY A 46 0.10 -9.22 8.64
C GLY A 46 1.33 -10.10 8.45
N CYS A 47 2.29 -9.69 7.60
CA CYS A 47 3.47 -10.47 7.25
C CYS A 47 4.77 -9.64 7.31
N SER A 48 5.91 -10.24 6.94
CA SER A 48 7.21 -9.56 6.95
C SER A 48 7.42 -8.68 5.69
N GLU A 49 8.26 -7.64 5.78
CA GLU A 49 8.64 -6.84 4.60
C GLU A 49 9.36 -7.66 3.51
N TRP A 50 10.04 -8.75 3.91
CA TRP A 50 10.64 -9.70 2.99
C TRP A 50 9.58 -10.47 2.20
N THR A 51 8.55 -10.97 2.88
CA THR A 51 7.40 -11.64 2.24
C THR A 51 6.75 -10.72 1.21
N VAL A 52 6.49 -9.47 1.58
CA VAL A 52 5.96 -8.45 0.64
C VAL A 52 6.86 -8.30 -0.59
N SER A 53 8.17 -8.28 -0.40
CA SER A 53 9.12 -8.19 -1.51
C SER A 53 9.09 -9.42 -2.41
N SER A 54 8.87 -10.61 -1.86
CA SER A 54 8.68 -11.84 -2.63
C SER A 54 7.37 -11.80 -3.43
N LEU A 55 6.25 -11.41 -2.81
CA LEU A 55 4.95 -11.27 -3.49
C LEU A 55 5.02 -10.35 -4.70
N TYR A 56 5.74 -9.23 -4.58
CA TYR A 56 5.98 -8.32 -5.70
C TYR A 56 6.83 -8.97 -6.81
N ARG A 57 7.89 -9.71 -6.46
CA ARG A 57 8.72 -10.43 -7.45
C ARG A 57 7.94 -11.51 -8.19
N GLU A 58 7.04 -12.18 -7.48
CA GLU A 58 6.13 -13.21 -8.00
C GLU A 58 4.93 -12.61 -8.76
N ARG A 59 4.83 -11.27 -8.83
CA ARG A 59 3.75 -10.53 -9.51
C ARG A 59 2.35 -10.79 -8.92
N LEU A 60 2.27 -11.15 -7.66
CA LEU A 60 1.01 -11.31 -6.92
C LEU A 60 0.47 -9.97 -6.42
N ILE A 61 1.33 -8.96 -6.28
CA ILE A 61 0.97 -7.58 -5.97
C ILE A 61 1.73 -6.63 -6.90
N GLU A 62 1.11 -5.49 -7.22
CA GLU A 62 1.65 -4.52 -8.17
C GLU A 62 2.44 -3.40 -7.49
N GLY A 63 3.36 -2.78 -8.23
CA GLY A 63 4.16 -1.68 -7.72
C GLY A 63 5.19 -1.17 -8.71
N PHE A 64 5.88 -0.09 -8.34
CA PHE A 64 6.94 0.50 -9.14
C PHE A 64 8.07 1.06 -8.27
N LYS A 65 9.25 1.23 -8.87
CA LYS A 65 10.38 1.94 -8.28
C LYS A 65 10.48 3.32 -8.94
N PRO A 66 10.32 4.43 -8.21
CA PRO A 66 10.25 5.80 -8.76
C PRO A 66 11.59 6.34 -9.34
N GLY A 67 12.50 5.48 -9.78
CA GLY A 67 13.83 5.87 -10.25
C GLY A 67 14.74 6.40 -9.13
N ALA A 68 16.05 6.34 -9.36
CA ALA A 68 17.03 6.86 -8.40
C ALA A 68 16.91 8.39 -8.32
N ARG A 69 16.56 8.92 -7.15
CA ARG A 69 16.41 10.37 -6.94
C ARG A 69 17.75 11.11 -6.82
N LYS A 70 18.84 10.40 -6.50
CA LYS A 70 20.14 11.01 -6.23
C LYS A 70 21.28 10.02 -6.47
N GLN A 71 22.37 10.48 -7.05
CA GLN A 71 23.65 9.75 -6.98
C GLN A 71 24.16 9.80 -5.53
N ARG A 72 24.57 8.65 -5.02
CA ARG A 72 25.30 8.54 -3.76
C ARG A 72 26.70 9.13 -3.92
N LYS A 73 27.38 9.47 -2.81
CA LYS A 73 28.76 9.97 -2.81
C LYS A 73 29.77 9.00 -3.44
N ASP A 74 29.42 7.72 -3.55
CA ASP A 74 30.22 6.65 -4.17
C ASP A 74 29.92 6.46 -5.67
N GLY A 75 29.20 7.40 -6.30
CA GLY A 75 28.84 7.35 -7.73
C GLY A 75 27.73 6.35 -8.07
N LYS A 76 27.27 5.55 -7.11
CA LYS A 76 26.18 4.57 -7.33
C LYS A 76 24.82 5.25 -7.27
N ALA A 77 23.88 4.78 -8.08
CA ALA A 77 22.49 5.20 -8.00
C ALA A 77 21.91 4.85 -6.61
N SER A 78 21.15 5.76 -5.99
CA SER A 78 20.36 5.41 -4.81
C SER A 78 19.32 4.35 -5.20
N ASN A 79 19.25 3.23 -4.47
CA ASN A 79 18.17 2.26 -4.65
C ASN A 79 16.83 2.96 -4.35
N ALA A 80 16.02 3.14 -5.38
CA ALA A 80 14.69 3.69 -5.22
C ALA A 80 13.84 2.74 -4.37
N ALA A 81 13.16 3.28 -3.36
CA ALA A 81 12.25 2.51 -2.52
C ALA A 81 11.07 2.00 -3.36
N LEU A 82 10.73 0.72 -3.20
CA LEU A 82 9.57 0.12 -3.86
C LEU A 82 8.29 0.78 -3.35
N ARG A 83 7.42 1.18 -4.28
CA ARG A 83 6.09 1.73 -4.02
C ARG A 83 5.07 0.73 -4.54
N LEU A 84 4.27 0.18 -3.64
CA LEU A 84 3.27 -0.84 -3.94
C LEU A 84 1.93 -0.18 -4.19
N ASP A 85 1.21 -0.65 -5.20
CA ASP A 85 -0.16 -0.22 -5.47
C ASP A 85 -1.08 -0.74 -4.35
N SER A 86 -1.83 0.17 -3.75
CA SER A 86 -2.59 -0.15 -2.54
C SER A 86 -3.80 -1.03 -2.82
N GLU A 87 -4.37 -0.92 -4.01
CA GLU A 87 -5.52 -1.71 -4.41
C GLU A 87 -5.11 -3.17 -4.64
N SER A 88 -4.01 -3.42 -5.34
CA SER A 88 -3.47 -4.77 -5.56
C SER A 88 -3.16 -5.51 -4.24
N VAL A 89 -2.61 -4.79 -3.25
CA VAL A 89 -2.34 -5.35 -1.91
C VAL A 89 -3.63 -5.75 -1.20
N LEU A 90 -4.69 -4.92 -1.30
CA LEU A 90 -5.98 -5.26 -0.70
C LEU A 90 -6.69 -6.41 -1.42
N ARG A 91 -6.62 -6.46 -2.75
CA ARG A 91 -7.17 -7.58 -3.53
C ARG A 91 -6.51 -8.90 -3.12
N TYR A 92 -5.18 -8.93 -3.06
CA TYR A 92 -4.43 -10.10 -2.61
C TYR A 92 -4.83 -10.55 -1.20
N LYS A 93 -5.03 -9.60 -0.27
CA LYS A 93 -5.53 -9.92 1.08
C LYS A 93 -6.91 -10.56 1.06
N ALA A 94 -7.82 -10.03 0.25
CA ALA A 94 -9.18 -10.55 0.12
C ALA A 94 -9.18 -11.95 -0.50
N GLU A 95 -8.33 -12.22 -1.49
CA GLU A 95 -8.16 -13.53 -2.11
C GLU A 95 -7.67 -14.59 -1.11
N ILE A 96 -6.67 -14.24 -0.28
CA ILE A 96 -6.19 -15.15 0.78
C ILE A 96 -7.30 -15.43 1.81
N ALA A 97 -8.07 -14.42 2.21
CA ALA A 97 -9.12 -14.58 3.20
C ALA A 97 -10.32 -15.40 2.71
N ALA A 98 -10.50 -15.51 1.39
CA ALA A 98 -11.53 -16.30 0.74
C ALA A 98 -11.10 -17.74 0.43
N SER A 99 -9.81 -18.06 0.59
CA SER A 99 -9.20 -19.39 0.40
C SER A 99 -9.14 -20.16 1.71
#